data_AF-M1RFB5-F1
#
_entry.id   AF-M1RFB5-F1
#
_cell.length_a   1.000
_cell.length_b   1.000
_cell.length_c   1.000
_cell.angle_alpha   90.00
_cell.angle_beta   90.00
_cell.angle_gamma   90.00
#
_symmetry.space_group_name_H-M   'P 1'
#
loop_
_entity.id
_entity.type
_entity.pdbx_description
1 polymer ?
#
loop_
_entity_poly.entity_id
_entity_poly.type
_entity_poly.pdbx_seq_one_letter_code
_entity_poly.pdbx_strand_id
1 'polypeptide(L)'
;MFRSARARAAAAAVASSLVVAASPAPAPGADGIGDSYFPQLGNGGFDARHYDLDIAYDPVSGRLDGRTTITARAIQDLSSFDLDLQQLKVKGVEVNGRHAPFTHDGDELRITPHGSLAGNRTFTVTVTTVASHPLSGPIVGSDYGWLKTTTASSWRANPTPLPPGSRPATMFPTRRLRHPDPCPQGLSAVSNGRLLSTYDEGDSTYTHWRESRPMATYLTTVTIGKFDVRSGRTPGGVPIHVAIDPKLAGSNSVDVYAVTAAATDYWSQVFGPYPFEETGAIVDDMPAAGFSLEAQSKPIYSAVRNETTIVHELAHQWFGDSVSVKRWKDIWLNEGFATYAQWLWAEHQGTRTAHDSFRAAYDARPADNAFWQTEVADPQRDSMFASAVYQRGAMTLQALRERIGDTAFFRLLPTWAELHRYGNADTADFIQLAEEISGQPLDDLFRTWLSTRGKPNLGPGESHEAVVRNRRVCEARLGGEMAEGPGRSLPRSAAMPLYVAPGADSCRATASALNSSEWSFGATSGLSRFSWIKQIQYQRVHHSGRDPRDVRNPVTPQ
;
A
#
# COMPACT_ATOMS: atom_id res chain seq x y z
N MET A 1 -19.12 71.90 -48.39
CA MET A 1 -17.88 72.46 -47.78
C MET A 1 -17.59 71.66 -46.51
N PHE A 2 -16.65 70.73 -46.58
CA PHE A 2 -15.34 70.79 -45.89
C PHE A 2 -15.38 70.47 -44.38
N ARG A 3 -14.97 69.22 -44.08
CA ARG A 3 -14.05 68.81 -43.00
C ARG A 3 -14.17 69.52 -41.64
N SER A 4 -14.62 68.80 -40.61
CA SER A 4 -13.80 68.44 -39.43
C SER A 4 -14.66 68.15 -38.20
N ALA A 5 -14.98 66.88 -37.96
CA ALA A 5 -15.34 66.41 -36.62
C ALA A 5 -15.03 64.91 -36.42
N ARG A 6 -13.97 64.41 -37.09
CA ARG A 6 -13.40 63.06 -36.86
C ARG A 6 -12.39 63.02 -35.69
N ALA A 7 -12.45 63.97 -34.76
CA ALA A 7 -11.45 64.14 -33.70
C ALA A 7 -11.99 64.04 -32.26
N ARG A 8 -13.25 63.62 -32.05
CA ARG A 8 -13.81 63.45 -30.69
C ARG A 8 -14.36 62.05 -30.36
N ALA A 9 -14.23 61.09 -31.28
CA ALA A 9 -14.62 59.69 -31.03
C ALA A 9 -13.43 58.74 -30.79
N ALA A 10 -12.19 59.26 -30.75
CA ALA A 10 -10.97 58.45 -30.57
C ALA A 10 -10.32 58.60 -29.17
N ALA A 11 -10.88 59.42 -28.27
CA ALA A 11 -10.31 59.63 -26.93
C ALA A 11 -11.11 58.98 -25.79
N ALA A 12 -12.32 58.44 -26.06
CA ALA A 12 -13.12 57.71 -25.07
C ALA A 12 -13.15 56.18 -25.29
N ALA A 13 -12.49 55.67 -26.35
CA ALA A 13 -12.41 54.24 -26.66
C ALA A 13 -11.02 53.63 -26.39
N VAL A 14 -10.08 54.40 -25.80
CA VAL A 14 -8.72 53.92 -25.46
C VAL A 14 -8.54 53.78 -23.92
N ALA A 15 -9.54 54.15 -23.12
CA ALA A 15 -9.47 54.04 -21.66
C ALA A 15 -10.02 52.72 -21.08
N SER A 16 -10.42 51.75 -21.91
CA SER A 16 -11.10 50.52 -21.44
C SER A 16 -10.42 49.20 -21.82
N SER A 17 -9.15 49.21 -22.22
CA SER A 17 -8.45 47.97 -22.61
C SER A 17 -7.01 47.89 -22.10
N LEU A 18 -6.79 48.34 -20.86
CA LEU A 18 -5.63 47.97 -20.05
C LEU A 18 -6.08 47.64 -18.62
N VAL A 19 -7.04 46.72 -18.47
CA VAL A 19 -7.04 45.90 -17.26
C VAL A 19 -5.91 44.92 -17.49
N VAL A 20 -4.69 45.34 -17.14
CA VAL A 20 -3.65 44.37 -16.78
C VAL A 20 -4.28 43.60 -15.64
N ALA A 21 -4.69 42.34 -15.89
CA ALA A 21 -5.08 41.46 -14.81
C ALA A 21 -3.87 41.40 -13.89
N ALA A 22 -3.93 42.12 -12.77
CA ALA A 22 -2.87 42.09 -11.78
C ALA A 22 -2.72 40.62 -11.38
N SER A 23 -1.50 40.09 -11.47
CA SER A 23 -1.23 38.76 -10.95
C SER A 23 -1.75 38.70 -9.51
N PRO A 24 -2.47 37.63 -9.13
CA PRO A 24 -2.99 37.51 -7.78
C PRO A 24 -1.86 37.72 -6.78
N ALA A 25 -2.12 38.46 -5.71
CA ALA A 25 -1.12 38.67 -4.68
C ALA A 25 -0.67 37.32 -4.10
N PRO A 26 0.61 37.16 -3.73
CA PRO A 26 1.08 35.97 -3.05
C PRO A 26 0.21 35.67 -1.84
N ALA A 27 -0.19 34.40 -1.67
CA ALA A 27 -1.10 33.97 -0.62
C ALA A 27 -0.49 32.81 0.17
N PRO A 28 -0.92 32.58 1.42
CA PRO A 28 -0.51 31.40 2.18
C PRO A 28 -0.83 30.11 1.43
N GLY A 29 0.02 29.09 1.60
CA GLY A 29 -0.35 27.71 1.29
C GLY A 29 -1.51 27.23 2.17
N ALA A 30 -2.17 26.16 1.76
CA ALA A 30 -3.16 25.51 2.62
C ALA A 30 -2.43 24.78 3.77
N ASP A 31 -3.01 24.85 4.96
CA ASP A 31 -2.58 24.22 6.21
C ASP A 31 -2.94 22.72 6.28
N GLY A 32 -3.26 22.13 5.13
CA GLY A 32 -3.92 20.84 5.04
C GLY A 32 -4.01 20.36 3.59
N ILE A 33 -3.99 19.05 3.42
CA ILE A 33 -4.13 18.38 2.12
C ILE A 33 -5.58 18.08 1.73
N GLY A 34 -6.49 18.36 2.65
CA GLY A 34 -7.93 18.17 2.48
C GLY A 34 -8.37 16.71 2.52
N ASP A 35 -7.62 15.83 3.19
CA ASP A 35 -8.11 14.48 3.50
C ASP A 35 -9.15 14.56 4.61
N SER A 36 -10.29 13.88 4.46
CA SER A 36 -11.39 13.99 5.43
C SER A 36 -11.07 13.36 6.79
N TYR A 37 -10.14 12.40 6.85
CA TYR A 37 -9.74 11.77 8.12
C TYR A 37 -8.67 12.59 8.83
N PHE A 38 -7.82 13.28 8.07
CA PHE A 38 -6.75 14.11 8.59
C PHE A 38 -6.70 15.46 7.86
N PRO A 39 -7.67 16.36 8.12
CA PRO A 39 -7.82 17.58 7.33
C PRO A 39 -6.63 18.54 7.45
N GLN A 40 -5.92 18.49 8.58
CA GLN A 40 -4.73 19.30 8.87
C GLN A 40 -3.42 18.57 8.58
N LEU A 41 -3.42 17.27 8.26
CA LEU A 41 -2.16 16.61 7.92
C LEU A 41 -1.80 16.83 6.46
N GLY A 42 -0.52 17.11 6.24
CA GLY A 42 0.02 17.44 4.94
C GLY A 42 -0.30 18.87 4.53
N ASN A 43 0.45 19.40 3.56
CA ASN A 43 0.49 20.84 3.32
C ASN A 43 0.26 21.19 1.85
N GLY A 44 -0.44 22.30 1.62
CA GLY A 44 -0.78 22.78 0.28
C GLY A 44 0.09 23.94 -0.20
N GLY A 45 -0.06 24.31 -1.47
CA GLY A 45 0.66 25.45 -2.06
C GLY A 45 2.05 25.11 -2.58
N PHE A 46 2.60 23.93 -2.28
CA PHE A 46 3.81 23.41 -2.89
C PHE A 46 3.74 21.89 -3.10
N ASP A 47 4.64 21.37 -3.92
CA ASP A 47 4.85 19.96 -4.16
C ASP A 47 6.28 19.59 -3.74
N ALA A 48 6.41 18.76 -2.71
CA ALA A 48 7.71 18.30 -2.22
C ALA A 48 8.32 17.33 -3.23
N ARG A 49 9.55 17.63 -3.67
CA ARG A 49 10.27 16.81 -4.66
C ARG A 49 11.32 15.94 -4.02
N HIS A 50 11.89 16.43 -2.92
CA HIS A 50 13.11 15.89 -2.38
C HIS A 50 13.23 16.12 -0.89
N TYR A 51 13.69 15.12 -0.14
CA TYR A 51 14.10 15.27 1.25
C TYR A 51 15.53 14.79 1.41
N ASP A 52 16.37 15.65 1.97
CA ASP A 52 17.65 15.28 2.55
C ASP A 52 17.48 15.32 4.08
N LEU A 53 17.69 14.19 4.74
CA LEU A 53 17.61 14.06 6.19
C LEU A 53 18.99 13.80 6.73
N ASP A 54 19.59 14.77 7.40
CA ASP A 54 20.80 14.58 8.22
C ASP A 54 20.40 14.39 9.68
N ILE A 55 20.52 13.15 10.17
CA ILE A 55 20.13 12.78 11.53
C ILE A 55 21.37 12.41 12.34
N ALA A 56 21.55 13.11 13.45
CA ALA A 56 22.49 12.74 14.48
C ALA A 56 21.80 12.24 15.74
N TYR A 57 22.31 11.13 16.27
CA TYR A 57 21.74 10.53 17.46
C TYR A 57 22.85 10.07 18.41
N ASP A 58 22.69 10.41 19.67
CA ASP A 58 23.51 9.94 20.77
C ASP A 58 22.71 8.91 21.61
N PRO A 59 23.07 7.62 21.57
CA PRO A 59 22.36 6.57 22.30
C PRO A 59 22.47 6.70 23.83
N VAL A 60 23.53 7.35 24.33
CA VAL A 60 23.76 7.53 25.77
C VAL A 60 22.77 8.55 26.30
N SER A 61 22.78 9.77 25.76
CA SER A 61 21.88 10.83 26.20
C SER A 61 20.45 10.69 25.66
N GLY A 62 20.24 9.90 24.59
CA GLY A 62 18.97 9.84 23.87
C GLY A 62 18.69 11.12 23.04
N ARG A 63 19.70 11.98 22.86
CA ARG A 63 19.58 13.21 22.09
C ARG A 63 19.55 12.89 20.59
N LEU A 64 18.58 13.48 19.90
CA LEU A 64 18.47 13.49 18.45
C LEU A 64 18.60 14.93 17.95
N ASP A 65 19.57 15.20 17.10
CA ASP A 65 19.67 16.43 16.34
C ASP A 65 19.35 16.11 14.87
N GLY A 66 18.40 16.84 14.27
CA GLY A 66 17.98 16.62 12.89
C GLY A 66 18.12 17.88 12.05
N ARG A 67 18.66 17.76 10.83
CA ARG A 67 18.63 18.79 9.80
C ARG A 67 17.93 18.20 8.57
N THR A 68 16.71 18.67 8.32
CA THR A 68 15.92 18.25 7.17
C THR A 68 15.93 19.35 6.12
N THR A 69 16.38 19.04 4.90
CA THR A 69 16.29 19.94 3.76
C THR A 69 15.29 19.40 2.75
N ILE A 70 14.24 20.17 2.47
CA ILE A 70 13.20 19.83 1.50
C ILE A 70 13.44 20.67 0.26
N THR A 71 13.56 20.03 -0.90
CA THR A 71 13.43 20.72 -2.19
C THR A 71 11.98 20.61 -2.63
N ALA A 72 11.33 21.76 -2.81
CA ALA A 72 9.93 21.85 -3.13
C ALA A 72 9.70 22.75 -4.35
N ARG A 73 8.57 22.56 -5.02
CA ARG A 73 8.12 23.42 -6.10
C ARG A 73 6.82 24.10 -5.70
N ALA A 74 6.82 25.42 -5.66
CA ALA A 74 5.60 26.17 -5.39
C ALA A 74 4.58 25.94 -6.52
N ILE A 75 3.31 25.68 -6.18
CA ILE A 75 2.22 25.50 -7.17
C ILE A 75 1.44 26.81 -7.39
N GLN A 76 1.64 27.78 -6.50
CA GLN A 76 1.09 29.14 -6.52
C GLN A 76 2.15 30.13 -6.04
N ASP A 77 1.89 31.43 -6.16
CA ASP A 77 2.70 32.45 -5.49
C ASP A 77 2.46 32.38 -3.97
N LEU A 78 3.48 32.02 -3.18
CA LEU A 78 3.38 31.81 -1.74
C LEU A 78 3.88 33.00 -0.94
N SER A 79 3.04 33.50 -0.03
CA SER A 79 3.46 34.42 1.04
C SER A 79 3.97 33.70 2.29
N SER A 80 3.50 32.47 2.52
CA SER A 80 3.89 31.56 3.60
C SER A 80 3.50 30.13 3.22
N PHE A 81 4.06 29.15 3.91
CA PHE A 81 3.68 27.74 3.79
C PHE A 81 3.90 27.01 5.11
N ASP A 82 3.30 25.85 5.24
CA ASP A 82 3.24 25.08 6.49
C ASP A 82 3.93 23.71 6.28
N LEU A 83 4.39 23.10 7.37
CA LEU A 83 5.03 21.77 7.41
C LEU A 83 4.55 21.03 8.66
N ASP A 84 4.15 19.76 8.50
CA ASP A 84 3.85 18.90 9.63
C ASP A 84 5.12 18.60 10.44
N LEU A 85 5.12 18.96 11.72
CA LEU A 85 6.22 18.69 12.64
C LEU A 85 5.71 18.44 14.06
N GLN A 86 5.55 17.17 14.40
CA GLN A 86 5.10 16.75 15.72
C GLN A 86 6.26 16.70 16.72
N GLN A 87 6.07 17.30 17.89
CA GLN A 87 6.86 17.13 19.12
C GLN A 87 8.37 17.46 19.06
N LEU A 88 8.91 17.77 17.88
CA LEU A 88 10.30 18.16 17.69
C LEU A 88 10.49 19.64 17.96
N LYS A 89 11.52 19.98 18.74
CA LYS A 89 11.86 21.38 19.01
C LYS A 89 12.61 21.98 17.83
N VAL A 90 12.00 22.95 17.15
CA VAL A 90 12.65 23.71 16.07
C VAL A 90 13.73 24.63 16.64
N LYS A 91 14.93 24.58 16.04
CA LYS A 91 16.08 25.43 16.36
C LYS A 91 16.27 26.56 15.36
N GLY A 92 15.85 26.35 14.11
CA GLY A 92 15.93 27.34 13.06
C GLY A 92 15.32 26.82 11.77
N VAL A 93 14.87 27.76 10.95
CA VAL A 93 14.33 27.52 9.62
C VAL A 93 15.05 28.43 8.64
N GLU A 94 15.46 27.88 7.51
CA GLU A 94 16.01 28.63 6.38
C GLU A 94 15.17 28.36 5.13
N VAL A 95 14.87 29.40 4.35
CA VAL A 95 14.28 29.29 3.01
C VAL A 95 15.28 29.84 2.00
N ASN A 96 15.67 29.03 1.03
CA ASN A 96 16.72 29.34 0.05
C ASN A 96 18.04 29.82 0.71
N GLY A 97 18.43 29.17 1.81
CA GLY A 97 19.64 29.48 2.58
C GLY A 97 19.60 30.78 3.38
N ARG A 98 18.43 31.42 3.54
CA ARG A 98 18.23 32.59 4.39
C ARG A 98 17.32 32.24 5.54
N HIS A 99 17.66 32.68 6.75
CA HIS A 99 16.80 32.53 7.92
C HIS A 99 15.37 32.99 7.61
N ALA A 100 14.36 32.24 8.08
CA ALA A 100 12.97 32.59 7.90
C ALA A 100 12.24 32.61 9.24
N PRO A 101 11.43 33.64 9.54
CA PRO A 101 10.50 33.60 10.65
C PRO A 101 9.55 32.40 10.56
N PHE A 102 9.27 31.79 11.70
CA PHE A 102 8.33 30.68 11.82
C PHE A 102 7.51 30.76 13.10
N THR A 103 6.35 30.11 13.09
CA THR A 103 5.55 29.80 14.27
C THR A 103 5.29 28.30 14.30
N HIS A 104 5.29 27.69 15.49
CA HIS A 104 4.99 26.28 15.68
C HIS A 104 3.83 26.15 16.64
N ASP A 105 2.67 25.72 16.14
CA ASP A 105 1.46 25.54 16.93
C ASP A 105 0.94 24.11 16.76
N GLY A 106 0.85 23.38 17.87
CA GLY A 106 0.60 21.93 17.85
C GLY A 106 1.59 21.20 16.95
N ASP A 107 1.06 20.57 15.91
CA ASP A 107 1.82 19.79 14.94
C ASP A 107 2.19 20.59 13.67
N GLU A 108 1.85 21.88 13.60
CA GLU A 108 2.02 22.70 12.39
C GLU A 108 3.14 23.74 12.52
N LEU A 109 4.10 23.69 11.58
CA LEU A 109 5.19 24.64 11.46
C LEU A 109 4.95 25.60 10.29
N ARG A 110 4.40 26.78 10.59
CA ARG A 110 4.19 27.85 9.61
C ARG A 110 5.45 28.65 9.37
N ILE A 111 5.85 28.80 8.11
CA ILE A 111 7.09 29.45 7.69
C ILE A 111 6.78 30.65 6.79
N THR A 112 7.35 31.81 7.11
CA THR A 112 7.20 33.04 6.33
C THR A 112 8.53 33.40 5.66
N PRO A 113 8.71 33.17 4.34
CA PRO A 113 9.91 33.57 3.64
C PRO A 113 10.05 35.10 3.57
N HIS A 114 11.28 35.63 3.54
CA HIS A 114 11.55 37.08 3.45
C HIS A 114 10.99 37.75 2.18
N GLY A 115 10.78 36.99 1.12
CA GLY A 115 10.09 37.41 -0.10
C GLY A 115 9.19 36.27 -0.58
N SER A 116 8.15 36.61 -1.34
CA SER A 116 7.22 35.61 -1.86
C SER A 116 7.94 34.57 -2.73
N LEU A 117 7.53 33.32 -2.61
CA LEU A 117 8.00 32.25 -3.48
C LEU A 117 7.11 32.24 -4.71
N ALA A 118 7.67 32.53 -5.88
CA ALA A 118 6.90 32.55 -7.11
C ALA A 118 6.44 31.14 -7.49
N GLY A 119 5.19 31.03 -7.93
CA GLY A 119 4.59 29.81 -8.43
C GLY A 119 5.41 29.21 -9.56
N ASN A 120 5.36 27.89 -9.66
CA ASN A 120 6.08 27.10 -10.65
C ASN A 120 7.62 27.10 -10.48
N ARG A 121 8.15 27.77 -9.44
CA ARG A 121 9.59 27.82 -9.13
C ARG A 121 9.94 26.85 -8.00
N THR A 122 11.15 26.31 -8.10
CA THR A 122 11.73 25.49 -7.04
C THR A 122 12.29 26.38 -5.94
N PHE A 123 12.12 25.95 -4.70
CA PHE A 123 12.75 26.53 -3.52
C PHE A 123 13.23 25.42 -2.58
N THR A 124 14.12 25.78 -1.67
CA THR A 124 14.56 24.88 -0.60
C THR A 124 14.12 25.41 0.75
N VAL A 125 13.74 24.51 1.65
CA VAL A 125 13.52 24.80 3.06
C VAL A 125 14.38 23.87 3.89
N THR A 126 15.16 24.42 4.82
CA THR A 126 15.93 23.64 5.78
C THR A 126 15.39 23.89 7.18
N VAL A 127 15.00 22.82 7.86
CA VAL A 127 14.52 22.85 9.24
C VAL A 127 15.54 22.12 10.11
N THR A 128 16.03 22.81 11.15
CA THR A 128 16.91 22.19 12.16
C THR A 128 16.10 21.94 13.42
N THR A 129 16.18 20.72 13.96
CA THR A 129 15.38 20.26 15.09
C THR A 129 16.25 19.57 16.13
N VAL A 130 15.74 19.49 17.35
CA VAL A 130 16.31 18.65 18.41
C VAL A 130 15.20 17.94 19.18
N ALA A 131 15.49 16.71 19.61
CA ALA A 131 14.73 15.96 20.60
C ALA A 131 15.68 15.42 21.68
N SER A 132 15.19 15.27 22.90
CA SER A 132 15.95 14.68 24.01
C SER A 132 15.20 13.57 24.73
N HIS A 133 14.03 13.18 24.23
CA HIS A 133 13.18 12.15 24.78
C HIS A 133 12.52 11.38 23.62
N PRO A 134 12.10 10.12 23.85
CA PRO A 134 11.26 9.39 22.90
C PRO A 134 10.02 10.20 22.52
N LEU A 135 9.62 10.10 21.25
CA LEU A 135 8.41 10.73 20.72
C LEU A 135 7.38 9.64 20.46
N SER A 136 6.17 9.80 20.98
CA SER A 136 5.03 8.89 20.73
C SER A 136 3.83 9.66 20.23
N GLY A 137 3.06 9.11 19.29
CA GLY A 137 1.80 9.73 18.83
C GLY A 137 0.56 8.88 19.13
N PRO A 138 -0.66 9.37 18.80
CA PRO A 138 -1.93 8.69 19.16
C PRO A 138 -2.71 7.93 18.04
N ILE A 139 -2.26 7.95 16.78
CA ILE A 139 -3.05 7.50 15.61
C ILE A 139 -3.19 5.97 15.50
N VAL A 140 -2.18 5.22 15.93
CA VAL A 140 -2.26 3.76 16.09
C VAL A 140 -2.27 3.51 17.59
N GLY A 141 -3.09 2.60 18.12
CA GLY A 141 -3.24 2.32 19.56
C GLY A 141 -2.00 1.73 20.26
N SER A 142 -0.80 2.12 19.81
CA SER A 142 0.54 1.75 20.26
C SER A 142 1.44 2.99 20.25
N ASP A 143 2.53 2.97 21.02
CA ASP A 143 3.55 4.02 20.91
C ASP A 143 4.22 3.95 19.51
N TYR A 144 4.16 5.04 18.74
CA TYR A 144 4.84 5.15 17.43
C TYR A 144 5.62 6.46 17.29
N GLY A 145 6.72 6.44 16.54
CA GLY A 145 7.65 7.58 16.39
C GLY A 145 9.07 7.24 16.87
N TRP A 146 9.77 8.23 17.44
CA TRP A 146 11.12 8.00 17.95
C TRP A 146 11.08 7.18 19.24
N LEU A 147 11.19 5.87 19.12
CA LEU A 147 11.26 4.97 20.26
C LEU A 147 12.72 4.77 20.71
N LYS A 148 12.93 4.53 22.00
CA LYS A 148 14.25 4.13 22.54
C LYS A 148 14.18 2.67 22.97
N THR A 149 14.94 1.81 22.30
CA THR A 149 15.20 0.43 22.76
C THR A 149 16.51 0.35 23.53
N THR A 150 16.83 -0.84 24.05
CA THR A 150 18.15 -1.13 24.64
C THR A 150 19.32 -0.97 23.65
N THR A 151 19.02 -0.93 22.35
CA THR A 151 19.96 -0.72 21.22
C THR A 151 19.67 0.54 20.40
N ALA A 152 18.67 1.32 20.84
CA ALA A 152 18.26 2.65 20.39
C ALA A 152 17.74 2.79 18.95
N SER A 153 16.60 2.18 18.65
CA SER A 153 16.08 2.13 17.30
C SER A 153 14.81 2.95 17.08
N SER A 154 14.75 3.66 15.94
CA SER A 154 13.66 4.57 15.61
C SER A 154 12.66 4.01 14.58
N TRP A 155 11.43 4.48 14.64
CA TRP A 155 10.36 4.15 13.69
C TRP A 155 9.70 5.45 13.26
N ARG A 156 9.38 5.64 11.99
CA ARG A 156 8.59 6.82 11.57
C ARG A 156 7.47 6.39 10.62
N ALA A 157 6.39 5.86 11.19
CA ALA A 157 5.09 5.95 10.54
C ALA A 157 4.42 7.25 10.99
N ASN A 158 4.46 8.30 10.17
CA ASN A 158 3.47 9.36 10.31
C ASN A 158 2.52 9.25 9.12
N PRO A 159 1.27 8.79 9.30
CA PRO A 159 0.30 8.65 8.21
C PRO A 159 -0.10 10.03 7.67
N THR A 160 0.77 10.63 6.86
CA THR A 160 0.43 11.82 6.08
C THR A 160 -0.05 11.34 4.71
N PRO A 161 -1.32 11.55 4.35
CA PRO A 161 -1.76 11.32 2.98
C PRO A 161 -1.00 12.28 2.06
N LEU A 162 -0.68 11.85 0.83
CA LEU A 162 -0.09 12.72 -0.18
C LEU A 162 -1.18 13.52 -0.91
N PRO A 163 -0.92 14.76 -1.38
CA PRO A 163 -1.97 15.54 -2.03
C PRO A 163 -2.45 14.85 -3.31
N PRO A 164 -3.74 14.96 -3.70
CA PRO A 164 -4.18 14.48 -4.99
C PRO A 164 -3.32 15.05 -6.14
N GLY A 165 -2.63 14.19 -6.89
CA GLY A 165 -1.75 14.58 -8.00
C GLY A 165 -0.32 15.00 -7.60
N SER A 166 0.01 15.01 -6.31
CA SER A 166 1.40 15.06 -5.86
C SER A 166 2.15 13.78 -6.27
N ARG A 167 3.47 13.90 -6.41
CA ARG A 167 4.32 12.72 -6.55
C ARG A 167 4.98 12.45 -5.21
N PRO A 168 5.08 11.19 -4.77
CA PRO A 168 5.89 10.88 -3.60
C PRO A 168 7.32 11.43 -3.81
N ALA A 169 7.95 11.92 -2.74
CA ALA A 169 9.24 12.59 -2.85
C ALA A 169 10.39 11.57 -2.77
N THR A 170 11.51 11.84 -3.45
CA THR A 170 12.73 11.04 -3.28
C THR A 170 13.40 11.43 -1.95
N MET A 171 13.86 10.46 -1.16
CA MET A 171 14.46 10.71 0.15
C MET A 171 15.89 10.19 0.29
N PHE A 172 16.77 11.02 0.84
CA PHE A 172 18.16 10.69 1.18
C PHE A 172 18.37 10.89 2.68
N PRO A 173 18.31 9.82 3.48
CA PRO A 173 18.86 9.86 4.82
C PRO A 173 20.39 9.80 4.75
N THR A 174 21.05 10.95 4.97
CA THR A 174 22.44 10.99 5.43
C THR A 174 22.48 10.96 6.95
N ARG A 175 23.45 10.27 7.55
CA ARG A 175 23.40 10.05 8.99
C ARG A 175 24.74 10.21 9.66
N ARG A 176 24.70 10.85 10.83
CA ARG A 176 25.84 11.19 11.67
C ARG A 176 25.66 10.70 13.11
N LEU A 177 26.13 9.52 13.49
CA LEU A 177 26.10 9.13 14.91
C LEU A 177 27.20 9.89 15.66
N ARG A 178 26.88 10.85 16.55
CA ARG A 178 27.89 11.56 17.36
C ARG A 178 28.05 10.83 18.70
N HIS A 179 29.27 10.42 19.05
CA HIS A 179 29.59 9.92 20.39
C HIS A 179 30.54 10.89 21.11
N PRO A 180 30.24 11.30 22.35
CA PRO A 180 31.23 11.72 23.32
C PRO A 180 31.58 10.49 24.20
N ASP A 181 32.86 10.12 24.25
CA ASP A 181 33.42 8.93 24.93
C ASP A 181 33.16 7.58 24.21
N PRO A 182 34.08 6.57 24.32
CA PRO A 182 34.02 5.38 23.48
C PRO A 182 32.74 4.58 23.70
N CYS A 183 31.78 4.75 22.79
CA CYS A 183 30.63 3.87 22.64
C CYS A 183 31.15 2.45 22.34
N PRO A 184 30.46 1.39 22.79
CA PRO A 184 30.85 0.02 22.44
C PRO A 184 30.84 -0.12 20.92
N GLN A 185 31.93 -0.64 20.36
CA GLN A 185 32.01 -1.05 18.95
C GLN A 185 30.72 -1.78 18.51
N GLY A 186 30.20 -1.46 17.32
CA GLY A 186 29.25 -2.32 16.59
C GLY A 186 27.77 -1.91 16.54
N LEU A 187 27.42 -0.62 16.60
CA LEU A 187 26.07 -0.16 16.19
C LEU A 187 26.05 0.19 14.69
N SER A 188 24.97 -0.16 14.03
CA SER A 188 24.69 0.13 12.62
C SER A 188 23.36 0.85 12.49
N ALA A 189 23.25 1.76 11.53
CA ALA A 189 21.98 2.36 11.17
C ALA A 189 21.50 1.84 9.81
N VAL A 190 20.24 1.43 9.75
CA VAL A 190 19.59 0.87 8.57
C VAL A 190 18.40 1.75 8.20
N SER A 191 18.17 1.98 6.90
CA SER A 191 17.09 2.82 6.40
C SER A 191 16.51 2.27 5.10
N ASN A 192 15.58 3.00 4.48
CA ASN A 192 15.03 2.65 3.17
C ASN A 192 16.10 2.68 2.08
N GLY A 193 15.85 2.00 0.96
CA GLY A 193 16.68 2.01 -0.22
C GLY A 193 18.01 1.24 -0.03
N ARG A 194 19.09 1.77 -0.62
CA ARG A 194 20.42 1.14 -0.64
C ARG A 194 21.42 1.86 0.26
N LEU A 195 22.24 1.08 0.95
CA LEU A 195 23.44 1.59 1.63
C LEU A 195 24.50 1.94 0.59
N LEU A 196 24.89 3.21 0.52
CA LEU A 196 25.91 3.70 -0.41
C LEU A 196 27.31 3.68 0.21
N SER A 197 27.42 4.06 1.47
CA SER A 197 28.71 4.12 2.17
C SER A 197 28.53 4.06 3.69
N THR A 198 29.52 3.48 4.36
CA THR A 198 29.72 3.57 5.80
C THR A 198 31.16 4.01 6.04
N TYR A 199 31.37 4.97 6.93
CA TYR A 199 32.71 5.40 7.34
C TYR A 199 32.69 5.95 8.76
N ASP A 200 33.84 5.88 9.43
CA ASP A 200 34.04 6.47 10.75
C ASP A 200 34.78 7.80 10.63
N GLU A 201 34.41 8.78 11.45
CA GLU A 201 35.11 10.07 11.58
C GLU A 201 35.13 10.50 13.05
N GLY A 202 36.29 10.39 13.69
CA GLY A 202 36.41 10.56 15.14
C GLY A 202 35.61 9.49 15.89
N ASP A 203 34.89 9.89 16.93
CA ASP A 203 34.01 9.02 17.72
C ASP A 203 32.62 8.92 17.07
N SER A 204 32.52 8.76 15.76
CA SER A 204 31.25 8.85 15.04
C SER A 204 31.23 7.93 13.83
N THR A 205 30.19 7.11 13.71
CA THR A 205 29.94 6.30 12.52
C THR A 205 28.87 6.95 11.66
N TYR A 206 29.15 7.04 10.36
CA TYR A 206 28.26 7.63 9.36
C TYR A 206 27.78 6.55 8.42
N THR A 207 26.48 6.54 8.15
CA THR A 207 25.88 5.70 7.10
C THR A 207 25.09 6.59 6.15
N HIS A 208 25.27 6.35 4.85
CA HIS A 208 24.54 7.06 3.81
C HIS A 208 23.63 6.08 3.10
N TRP A 209 22.33 6.28 3.25
CA TRP A 209 21.28 5.51 2.60
C TRP A 209 20.58 6.35 1.54
N ARG A 210 20.13 5.70 0.48
CA ARG A 210 19.40 6.36 -0.61
C ARG A 210 18.21 5.53 -1.04
N GLU A 211 17.02 6.12 -0.95
CA GLU A 211 15.85 5.69 -1.70
C GLU A 211 15.73 6.57 -2.95
N SER A 212 15.91 5.97 -4.14
CA SER A 212 15.91 6.69 -5.42
C SER A 212 14.52 6.78 -6.04
N ARG A 213 13.56 6.03 -5.52
CA ARG A 213 12.17 6.05 -5.96
C ARG A 213 11.33 6.98 -5.09
N PRO A 214 10.26 7.56 -5.66
CA PRO A 214 9.24 8.24 -4.87
C PRO A 214 8.82 7.41 -3.65
N MET A 215 8.71 8.04 -2.47
CA MET A 215 8.21 7.42 -1.24
C MET A 215 7.21 8.35 -0.55
N ALA A 216 6.12 7.79 -0.02
CA ALA A 216 5.21 8.52 0.87
C ALA A 216 5.86 8.71 2.25
N THR A 217 5.64 9.85 2.90
CA THR A 217 6.36 10.20 4.14
C THR A 217 6.15 9.19 5.26
N TYR A 218 4.99 8.53 5.31
CA TYR A 218 4.64 7.51 6.31
C TYR A 218 5.47 6.22 6.21
N LEU A 219 6.17 6.00 5.10
CA LEU A 219 6.99 4.80 4.84
C LEU A 219 8.46 4.99 5.24
N THR A 220 8.83 6.21 5.62
CA THR A 220 10.20 6.57 6.01
C THR A 220 10.60 5.81 7.26
N THR A 221 11.70 5.06 7.18
CA THR A 221 12.22 4.32 8.32
C THR A 221 13.71 4.55 8.46
N VAL A 222 14.14 4.76 9.70
CA VAL A 222 15.53 4.75 10.10
C VAL A 222 15.58 3.95 11.38
N THR A 223 16.38 2.90 11.48
CA THR A 223 16.65 2.20 12.72
C THR A 223 18.13 2.28 13.07
N ILE A 224 18.46 2.14 14.35
CA ILE A 224 19.84 2.14 14.85
C ILE A 224 19.92 1.07 15.90
N GLY A 225 20.88 0.19 15.76
CA GLY A 225 20.99 -0.94 16.67
C GLY A 225 22.16 -1.81 16.31
N LYS A 226 22.27 -2.94 17.01
CA LYS A 226 23.16 -4.01 16.58
C LYS A 226 22.39 -4.85 15.60
N PHE A 227 22.96 -5.06 14.42
CA PHE A 227 22.32 -5.86 13.38
C PHE A 227 23.31 -6.84 12.79
N ASP A 228 22.91 -8.10 12.74
CA ASP A 228 23.50 -9.08 11.86
C ASP A 228 22.89 -8.87 10.47
N VAL A 229 23.73 -8.43 9.53
CA VAL A 229 23.31 -8.08 8.17
C VAL A 229 23.65 -9.20 7.21
N ARG A 230 22.65 -9.67 6.46
CA ARG A 230 22.82 -10.55 5.31
C ARG A 230 22.40 -9.81 4.04
N SER A 231 23.34 -9.64 3.11
CA SER A 231 23.11 -9.01 1.81
C SER A 231 23.38 -10.00 0.67
N GLY A 232 22.70 -9.83 -0.46
CA GLY A 232 22.88 -10.68 -1.62
C GLY A 232 21.90 -10.35 -2.74
N ARG A 233 21.42 -11.39 -3.42
CA ARG A 233 20.32 -11.31 -4.38
C ARG A 233 19.29 -12.40 -4.07
N THR A 234 18.03 -12.11 -4.37
CA THR A 234 16.98 -13.14 -4.47
C THR A 234 17.30 -14.09 -5.63
N PRO A 235 16.72 -15.30 -5.66
CA PRO A 235 16.79 -16.17 -6.83
C PRO A 235 16.41 -15.49 -8.15
N GLY A 236 15.41 -14.60 -8.14
CA GLY A 236 14.97 -13.76 -9.26
C GLY A 236 15.90 -12.59 -9.58
N GLY A 237 16.97 -12.39 -8.80
CA GLY A 237 18.03 -11.44 -9.07
C GLY A 237 17.84 -10.06 -8.43
N VAL A 238 16.79 -9.82 -7.65
CA VAL A 238 16.58 -8.55 -6.94
C VAL A 238 17.63 -8.41 -5.82
N PRO A 239 18.37 -7.30 -5.69
CA PRO A 239 19.24 -7.07 -4.55
C PRO A 239 18.44 -7.18 -3.24
N ILE A 240 19.00 -7.85 -2.24
CA ILE A 240 18.34 -8.04 -0.93
C ILE A 240 19.29 -7.66 0.20
N HIS A 241 18.75 -6.96 1.20
CA HIS A 241 19.45 -6.59 2.43
C HIS A 241 18.55 -6.84 3.63
N VAL A 242 18.92 -7.80 4.47
CA VAL A 242 18.17 -8.15 5.69
C VAL A 242 19.04 -7.89 6.90
N ALA A 243 18.52 -7.10 7.84
CA ALA A 243 19.17 -6.74 9.09
C ALA A 243 18.33 -7.29 10.26
N ILE A 244 18.94 -8.10 11.12
CA ILE A 244 18.25 -8.73 12.26
C ILE A 244 19.02 -8.43 13.54
N ASP A 245 18.32 -8.01 14.61
CA ASP A 245 18.95 -7.88 15.92
C ASP A 245 19.47 -9.27 16.37
N PRO A 246 20.78 -9.42 16.64
CA PRO A 246 21.37 -10.71 17.00
C PRO A 246 20.75 -11.35 18.26
N LYS A 247 20.10 -10.58 19.14
CA LYS A 247 19.36 -11.13 20.29
C LYS A 247 18.20 -12.02 19.87
N LEU A 248 17.67 -11.82 18.67
CA LEU A 248 16.56 -12.57 18.12
C LEU A 248 17.01 -13.84 17.38
N ALA A 249 18.31 -14.10 17.29
CA ALA A 249 18.84 -15.33 16.70
C ALA A 249 18.26 -16.57 17.40
N GLY A 250 17.60 -17.43 16.63
CA GLY A 250 16.96 -18.64 17.15
C GLY A 250 15.70 -18.41 17.99
N SER A 251 15.15 -17.19 18.03
CA SER A 251 13.89 -16.89 18.74
C SER A 251 12.68 -17.62 18.13
N ASN A 252 12.75 -17.99 16.85
CA ASN A 252 11.84 -18.93 16.19
C ASN A 252 12.55 -19.66 15.03
N SER A 253 11.81 -20.46 14.27
CA SER A 253 12.32 -21.25 13.14
C SER A 253 12.25 -20.56 11.77
N VAL A 254 11.80 -19.31 11.68
CA VAL A 254 11.59 -18.61 10.41
C VAL A 254 12.91 -18.05 9.90
N ASP A 255 13.34 -18.51 8.72
CA ASP A 255 14.43 -17.85 7.98
C ASP A 255 13.89 -16.61 7.26
N VAL A 256 13.96 -15.47 7.94
CA VAL A 256 13.47 -14.18 7.43
C VAL A 256 14.09 -13.85 6.07
N TYR A 257 15.38 -14.15 5.86
CA TYR A 257 16.03 -13.87 4.58
C TYR A 257 15.45 -14.74 3.46
N ALA A 258 15.31 -16.04 3.70
CA ALA A 258 14.77 -16.96 2.70
C ALA A 258 13.31 -16.65 2.34
N VAL A 259 12.46 -16.41 3.34
CA VAL A 259 11.06 -16.02 3.12
C VAL A 259 10.99 -14.69 2.37
N THR A 260 11.79 -13.69 2.76
CA THR A 260 11.81 -12.38 2.09
C THR A 260 12.17 -12.50 0.62
N ALA A 261 13.20 -13.30 0.31
CA ALA A 261 13.63 -13.54 -1.06
C ALA A 261 12.55 -14.26 -1.88
N ALA A 262 11.99 -15.35 -1.35
CA ALA A 262 10.98 -16.15 -2.05
C ALA A 262 9.68 -15.36 -2.30
N ALA A 263 9.20 -14.62 -1.30
CA ALA A 263 8.03 -13.78 -1.42
C ALA A 263 8.24 -12.64 -2.43
N THR A 264 9.40 -11.96 -2.40
CA THR A 264 9.72 -10.92 -3.38
C THR A 264 9.67 -11.44 -4.81
N ASP A 265 10.24 -12.61 -5.06
CA ASP A 265 10.27 -13.20 -6.40
C ASP A 265 8.89 -13.69 -6.85
N TYR A 266 8.08 -14.22 -5.94
CA TYR A 266 6.72 -14.64 -6.24
C TYR A 266 5.80 -13.44 -6.50
N TRP A 267 5.86 -12.40 -5.66
CA TRP A 267 5.15 -11.13 -5.89
C TRP A 267 5.58 -10.46 -7.18
N SER A 268 6.84 -10.58 -7.58
CA SER A 268 7.29 -10.09 -8.88
C SER A 268 6.64 -10.81 -10.07
N GLN A 269 6.23 -12.07 -9.90
CA GLN A 269 5.51 -12.83 -10.92
C GLN A 269 4.01 -12.50 -10.96
N VAL A 270 3.41 -12.27 -9.79
CA VAL A 270 1.95 -12.06 -9.66
C VAL A 270 1.55 -10.58 -9.86
N PHE A 271 2.32 -9.66 -9.29
CA PHE A 271 2.03 -8.21 -9.26
C PHE A 271 2.89 -7.41 -10.24
N GLY A 272 3.81 -8.05 -10.95
CA GLY A 272 4.73 -7.41 -11.90
C GLY A 272 6.07 -7.00 -11.26
N PRO A 273 7.02 -6.44 -12.04
CA PRO A 273 8.40 -6.26 -11.60
C PRO A 273 8.55 -5.48 -10.29
N TYR A 274 9.45 -5.95 -9.41
CA TYR A 274 9.73 -5.32 -8.12
C TYR A 274 9.91 -3.79 -8.22
N PRO A 275 9.24 -2.99 -7.36
CA PRO A 275 9.19 -1.55 -7.52
C PRO A 275 10.46 -0.79 -7.19
N PHE A 276 11.36 -1.33 -6.37
CA PHE A 276 12.48 -0.57 -5.79
C PHE A 276 13.85 -1.13 -6.20
N GLU A 277 14.94 -0.44 -5.82
CA GLU A 277 16.30 -0.90 -6.18
C GLU A 277 16.76 -2.13 -5.38
N GLU A 278 16.18 -2.36 -4.20
CA GLU A 278 16.58 -3.40 -3.26
C GLU A 278 15.37 -3.80 -2.40
N THR A 279 15.22 -5.10 -2.12
CA THR A 279 14.25 -5.65 -1.15
C THR A 279 14.94 -5.91 0.19
N GLY A 280 14.19 -6.25 1.23
CA GLY A 280 14.79 -6.55 2.51
C GLY A 280 13.82 -6.68 3.66
N ALA A 281 14.40 -6.73 4.84
CA ALA A 281 13.69 -6.76 6.10
C ALA A 281 14.59 -6.14 7.19
N ILE A 282 13.96 -5.46 8.14
CA ILE A 282 14.60 -4.98 9.36
C ILE A 282 13.87 -5.65 10.52
N VAL A 283 14.55 -6.48 11.29
CA VAL A 283 13.95 -7.16 12.46
C VAL A 283 14.67 -6.70 13.70
N ASP A 284 13.93 -6.09 14.62
CA ASP A 284 14.48 -5.45 15.81
C ASP A 284 13.78 -5.96 17.07
N ASP A 285 14.47 -6.00 18.21
CA ASP A 285 13.94 -6.49 19.49
C ASP A 285 13.08 -5.40 20.17
N MET A 286 11.82 -5.30 19.73
CA MET A 286 10.91 -4.21 20.07
C MET A 286 9.53 -4.69 20.54
N PRO A 287 9.45 -5.38 21.68
CA PRO A 287 8.18 -5.86 22.19
C PRO A 287 7.16 -4.72 22.45
N ALA A 288 7.64 -3.51 22.77
CA ALA A 288 6.79 -2.35 23.03
C ALA A 288 6.06 -1.81 21.79
N ALA A 289 6.66 -1.92 20.60
CA ALA A 289 5.98 -1.56 19.36
C ALA A 289 4.89 -2.59 19.05
N GLY A 290 5.21 -3.88 19.12
CA GLY A 290 4.21 -4.96 19.03
C GLY A 290 3.60 -5.18 17.63
N PHE A 291 3.87 -4.32 16.65
CA PHE A 291 3.37 -4.40 15.28
C PHE A 291 4.49 -4.66 14.24
N SER A 292 4.11 -4.71 12.98
CA SER A 292 4.98 -4.70 11.79
C SER A 292 4.55 -3.55 10.91
N LEU A 293 5.49 -2.99 10.13
CA LEU A 293 5.18 -1.96 9.15
C LEU A 293 5.80 -2.31 7.81
N GLU A 294 5.10 -1.88 6.79
CA GLU A 294 5.36 -2.07 5.38
C GLU A 294 6.48 -1.19 4.81
N ALA A 295 7.29 -0.55 5.67
CA ALA A 295 8.30 0.44 5.32
C ALA A 295 8.97 0.17 3.96
N GLN A 296 8.89 1.17 3.07
CA GLN A 296 9.28 1.01 1.67
C GLN A 296 10.68 0.42 1.52
N SER A 297 10.81 -0.54 0.61
CA SER A 297 11.97 -1.36 0.29
C SER A 297 12.40 -2.39 1.35
N LYS A 298 12.09 -2.15 2.63
CA LYS A 298 12.50 -3.00 3.75
C LYS A 298 11.46 -2.94 4.87
N PRO A 299 10.41 -3.78 4.80
CA PRO A 299 9.50 -3.97 5.92
C PRO A 299 10.23 -4.15 7.25
N ILE A 300 9.64 -3.57 8.29
CA ILE A 300 10.24 -3.54 9.62
C ILE A 300 9.35 -4.29 10.62
N TYR A 301 9.98 -5.14 11.42
CA TYR A 301 9.33 -6.11 12.30
C TYR A 301 9.84 -5.95 13.72
N SER A 302 8.92 -5.84 14.68
CA SER A 302 9.27 -5.63 16.09
C SER A 302 9.73 -6.91 16.83
N ALA A 303 9.76 -8.03 16.12
CA ALA A 303 10.25 -9.35 16.51
C ALA A 303 10.32 -10.21 15.24
N VAL A 304 10.93 -11.40 15.29
CA VAL A 304 10.85 -12.35 14.18
C VAL A 304 9.39 -12.80 14.02
N ARG A 305 8.74 -12.38 12.93
CA ARG A 305 7.33 -12.71 12.66
C ARG A 305 7.19 -14.04 11.93
N ASN A 306 5.95 -14.54 11.93
CA ASN A 306 5.59 -15.70 11.13
C ASN A 306 5.65 -15.35 9.62
N GLU A 307 5.72 -16.39 8.81
CA GLU A 307 5.80 -16.28 7.35
C GLU A 307 4.63 -15.48 6.75
N THR A 308 3.40 -15.71 7.23
CA THR A 308 2.20 -15.01 6.77
C THR A 308 2.30 -13.49 6.93
N THR A 309 2.86 -13.00 8.05
CA THR A 309 3.10 -11.57 8.25
C THR A 309 4.19 -11.06 7.30
N ILE A 310 5.30 -11.79 7.12
CA ILE A 310 6.38 -11.35 6.22
C ILE A 310 5.87 -11.19 4.77
N VAL A 311 5.05 -12.13 4.30
CA VAL A 311 4.51 -12.06 2.93
C VAL A 311 3.47 -10.94 2.76
N HIS A 312 2.74 -10.58 3.82
CA HIS A 312 1.84 -9.42 3.87
C HIS A 312 2.63 -8.13 3.70
N GLU A 313 3.64 -7.90 4.53
CA GLU A 313 4.43 -6.66 4.46
C GLU A 313 5.18 -6.53 3.13
N LEU A 314 5.59 -7.64 2.52
CA LEU A 314 6.23 -7.62 1.20
C LEU A 314 5.26 -7.37 0.04
N ALA A 315 3.96 -7.67 0.21
CA ALA A 315 2.96 -7.31 -0.79
C ALA A 315 2.72 -5.79 -0.84
N HIS A 316 2.85 -5.10 0.30
CA HIS A 316 2.72 -3.65 0.38
C HIS A 316 3.74 -2.87 -0.47
N GLN A 317 4.87 -3.49 -0.83
CA GLN A 317 5.86 -2.90 -1.73
C GLN A 317 5.21 -2.50 -3.08
N TRP A 318 4.20 -3.25 -3.52
CA TRP A 318 3.34 -2.87 -4.66
C TRP A 318 2.12 -2.05 -4.20
N PHE A 319 1.40 -2.51 -3.17
CA PHE A 319 0.10 -1.96 -2.75
C PHE A 319 0.20 -1.22 -1.41
N GLY A 320 0.37 0.09 -1.48
CA GLY A 320 0.65 0.98 -0.35
C GLY A 320 1.88 1.82 -0.61
N ASP A 321 2.97 1.19 -1.08
CA ASP A 321 4.24 1.88 -1.27
C ASP A 321 4.36 2.44 -2.70
N SER A 322 4.43 1.55 -3.69
CA SER A 322 4.52 1.96 -5.08
C SER A 322 3.20 2.55 -5.58
N VAL A 323 2.07 1.96 -5.20
CA VAL A 323 0.73 2.51 -5.45
C VAL A 323 0.14 2.89 -4.10
N SER A 324 0.21 4.16 -3.73
CA SER A 324 -0.36 4.65 -2.48
C SER A 324 -1.82 5.06 -2.66
N VAL A 325 -2.59 5.08 -1.58
CA VAL A 325 -3.95 5.65 -1.64
C VAL A 325 -3.90 7.16 -1.85
N LYS A 326 -4.90 7.67 -2.58
CA LYS A 326 -5.14 9.11 -2.74
C LYS A 326 -5.78 9.73 -1.49
N ARG A 327 -6.56 8.94 -0.75
CA ARG A 327 -7.23 9.32 0.51
C ARG A 327 -7.25 8.13 1.46
N TRP A 328 -7.18 8.37 2.76
CA TRP A 328 -7.14 7.28 3.75
C TRP A 328 -8.42 6.44 3.82
N LYS A 329 -9.56 6.98 3.37
CA LYS A 329 -10.79 6.17 3.26
C LYS A 329 -10.64 4.97 2.33
N ASP A 330 -9.72 5.04 1.36
CA ASP A 330 -9.46 3.98 0.38
C ASP A 330 -8.41 2.96 0.87
N ILE A 331 -8.03 2.98 2.16
CA ILE A 331 -6.96 2.16 2.76
C ILE A 331 -7.11 0.64 2.55
N TRP A 332 -8.31 0.17 2.25
CA TRP A 332 -8.53 -1.24 1.87
C TRP A 332 -7.73 -1.64 0.62
N LEU A 333 -7.38 -0.70 -0.27
CA LEU A 333 -6.50 -0.95 -1.41
C LEU A 333 -5.08 -1.34 -1.00
N ASN A 334 -4.63 -0.90 0.18
CA ASN A 334 -3.37 -1.37 0.76
C ASN A 334 -3.61 -2.69 1.50
N GLU A 335 -4.48 -2.63 2.52
CA GLU A 335 -4.58 -3.68 3.53
C GLU A 335 -5.34 -4.92 3.05
N GLY A 336 -6.33 -4.73 2.18
CA GLY A 336 -7.05 -5.81 1.54
C GLY A 336 -6.17 -6.58 0.56
N PHE A 337 -5.33 -5.89 -0.22
CA PHE A 337 -4.38 -6.52 -1.13
C PHE A 337 -3.30 -7.31 -0.39
N ALA A 338 -2.69 -6.71 0.63
CA ALA A 338 -1.67 -7.40 1.42
C ALA A 338 -2.26 -8.61 2.18
N THR A 339 -3.49 -8.49 2.70
CA THR A 339 -4.20 -9.63 3.31
C THR A 339 -4.52 -10.71 2.28
N TYR A 340 -4.94 -10.33 1.07
CA TYR A 340 -5.21 -11.30 0.00
C TYR A 340 -3.93 -11.99 -0.50
N ALA A 341 -2.79 -11.31 -0.48
CA ALA A 341 -1.50 -11.89 -0.79
C ALA A 341 -1.17 -13.06 0.16
N GLN A 342 -1.58 -13.00 1.44
CA GLN A 342 -1.46 -14.15 2.34
C GLN A 342 -2.20 -15.39 1.81
N TRP A 343 -3.37 -15.21 1.20
CA TRP A 343 -4.17 -16.31 0.63
C TRP A 343 -3.55 -16.83 -0.66
N LEU A 344 -3.04 -15.95 -1.52
CA LEU A 344 -2.29 -16.35 -2.71
C LEU A 344 -1.01 -17.09 -2.35
N TRP A 345 -0.33 -16.70 -1.27
CA TRP A 345 0.87 -17.39 -0.78
C TRP A 345 0.54 -18.80 -0.30
N ALA A 346 -0.54 -18.97 0.48
CA ALA A 346 -0.99 -20.29 0.91
C ALA A 346 -1.37 -21.18 -0.29
N GLU A 347 -1.97 -20.60 -1.33
CA GLU A 347 -2.32 -21.27 -2.59
C GLU A 347 -1.06 -21.68 -3.36
N HIS A 348 -0.07 -20.80 -3.46
CA HIS A 348 1.24 -21.08 -4.06
C HIS A 348 1.98 -22.22 -3.38
N GLN A 349 1.95 -22.27 -2.05
CA GLN A 349 2.53 -23.35 -1.25
C GLN A 349 1.69 -24.65 -1.28
N GLY A 350 0.51 -24.63 -1.90
CA GLY A 350 -0.39 -25.78 -1.96
C GLY A 350 -1.01 -26.15 -0.61
N THR A 351 -0.97 -25.26 0.38
CA THR A 351 -1.46 -25.52 1.75
C THR A 351 -2.95 -25.22 1.91
N ARG A 352 -3.46 -24.22 1.18
CA ARG A 352 -4.88 -23.85 1.14
C ARG A 352 -5.16 -22.99 -0.08
N THR A 353 -6.27 -23.20 -0.78
CA THR A 353 -6.65 -22.33 -1.90
C THR A 353 -7.09 -20.94 -1.40
N ALA A 354 -7.04 -19.93 -2.27
CA ALA A 354 -7.56 -18.61 -1.95
C ALA A 354 -9.07 -18.64 -1.69
N HIS A 355 -9.81 -19.48 -2.44
CA HIS A 355 -11.24 -19.73 -2.21
C HIS A 355 -11.51 -20.32 -0.82
N ASP A 356 -10.76 -21.35 -0.40
CA ASP A 356 -10.95 -21.96 0.91
C ASP A 356 -10.59 -20.98 2.05
N SER A 357 -9.59 -20.12 1.83
CA SER A 357 -9.23 -19.05 2.77
C SER A 357 -10.35 -18.02 2.90
N PHE A 358 -10.94 -17.60 1.78
CA PHE A 358 -12.13 -16.75 1.74
C PHE A 358 -13.31 -17.37 2.48
N ARG A 359 -13.63 -18.64 2.19
CA ARG A 359 -14.72 -19.38 2.86
C ARG A 359 -14.48 -19.47 4.36
N ALA A 360 -13.27 -19.83 4.79
CA ALA A 360 -12.92 -19.90 6.20
C ALA A 360 -13.09 -18.55 6.90
N ALA A 361 -12.60 -17.47 6.30
CA ALA A 361 -12.72 -16.12 6.85
C ALA A 361 -14.18 -15.63 6.92
N TYR A 362 -14.99 -15.96 5.91
CA TYR A 362 -16.39 -15.60 5.81
C TYR A 362 -17.26 -16.40 6.79
N ASP A 363 -17.02 -17.70 6.94
CA ASP A 363 -17.79 -18.60 7.80
C ASP A 363 -17.41 -18.46 9.29
N ALA A 364 -16.20 -17.97 9.60
CA ALA A 364 -15.74 -17.75 10.97
C ALA A 364 -16.54 -16.72 11.78
N ARG A 365 -17.42 -15.92 11.15
CA ARG A 365 -18.17 -14.85 11.81
C ARG A 365 -19.67 -14.94 11.51
N PRO A 366 -20.55 -14.97 12.53
CA PRO A 366 -22.00 -14.93 12.32
C PRO A 366 -22.43 -13.58 11.71
N ALA A 367 -23.63 -13.53 11.13
CA ALA A 367 -24.11 -12.38 10.35
C ALA A 367 -24.33 -11.10 11.17
N ASP A 368 -24.57 -11.23 12.47
CA ASP A 368 -24.77 -10.15 13.43
C ASP A 368 -23.46 -9.61 14.04
N ASN A 369 -22.31 -10.19 13.70
CA ASN A 369 -21.02 -9.74 14.19
C ASN A 369 -20.70 -8.31 13.73
N ALA A 370 -20.17 -7.47 14.64
CA ALA A 370 -19.80 -6.08 14.37
C ALA A 370 -18.81 -5.90 13.20
N PHE A 371 -18.00 -6.92 12.90
CA PHE A 371 -17.14 -7.00 11.71
C PHE A 371 -17.87 -6.68 10.40
N TRP A 372 -19.14 -7.08 10.29
CA TRP A 372 -19.95 -6.84 9.10
C TRP A 372 -20.54 -5.42 9.04
N GLN A 373 -20.43 -4.63 10.11
CA GLN A 373 -21.02 -3.29 10.20
C GLN A 373 -20.08 -2.16 9.73
N THR A 374 -18.80 -2.47 9.50
CA THR A 374 -17.86 -1.52 8.89
C THR A 374 -18.14 -1.36 7.40
N GLU A 375 -18.30 -0.12 6.95
CA GLU A 375 -18.26 0.23 5.53
C GLU A 375 -16.79 0.34 5.10
N VAL A 376 -16.31 -0.60 4.29
CA VAL A 376 -14.87 -0.72 3.96
C VAL A 376 -14.41 0.37 2.99
N ALA A 377 -15.30 0.89 2.15
CA ALA A 377 -15.01 2.02 1.25
C ALA A 377 -14.92 3.38 1.98
N ASP A 378 -15.42 3.46 3.22
CA ASP A 378 -15.32 4.63 4.09
C ASP A 378 -15.32 4.20 5.57
N PRO A 379 -14.24 3.55 6.04
CA PRO A 379 -14.20 2.91 7.35
C PRO A 379 -14.18 3.90 8.51
N GLN A 380 -14.15 5.22 8.26
CA GLN A 380 -13.91 6.29 9.22
C GLN A 380 -12.49 6.28 9.79
N ARG A 381 -12.00 7.46 10.20
CA ARG A 381 -10.63 7.67 10.70
C ARG A 381 -10.19 6.64 11.75
N ASP A 382 -10.97 6.49 12.82
CA ASP A 382 -10.56 5.68 13.98
C ASP A 382 -10.74 4.16 13.75
N SER A 383 -11.42 3.78 12.66
CA SER A 383 -11.66 2.38 12.28
C SER A 383 -11.05 2.02 10.92
N MET A 384 -10.21 2.88 10.35
CA MET A 384 -9.53 2.64 9.07
C MET A 384 -8.60 1.42 9.09
N PHE A 385 -8.12 1.03 10.28
CA PHE A 385 -7.34 -0.20 10.49
C PHE A 385 -8.14 -1.29 11.24
N ALA A 386 -9.47 -1.23 11.24
CA ALA A 386 -10.28 -2.30 11.80
C ALA A 386 -10.12 -3.59 10.99
N SER A 387 -10.18 -4.76 11.65
CA SER A 387 -10.03 -6.08 11.00
C SER A 387 -10.95 -6.31 9.79
N ALA A 388 -12.09 -5.61 9.72
CA ALA A 388 -13.00 -5.62 8.59
C ALA A 388 -12.35 -5.08 7.31
N VAL A 389 -11.54 -4.01 7.39
CA VAL A 389 -10.86 -3.41 6.24
C VAL A 389 -9.92 -4.41 5.57
N TYR A 390 -9.10 -5.09 6.38
CA TYR A 390 -8.19 -6.15 5.94
C TYR A 390 -8.93 -7.34 5.31
N GLN A 391 -9.78 -7.99 6.11
CA GLN A 391 -10.36 -9.27 5.73
C GLN A 391 -11.47 -9.13 4.69
N ARG A 392 -12.34 -8.11 4.79
CA ARG A 392 -13.36 -7.86 3.74
C ARG A 392 -12.73 -7.28 2.48
N GLY A 393 -11.63 -6.51 2.59
CA GLY A 393 -10.83 -6.11 1.43
C GLY A 393 -10.30 -7.32 0.66
N ALA A 394 -9.71 -8.29 1.36
CA ALA A 394 -9.27 -9.55 0.75
C ALA A 394 -10.44 -10.38 0.19
N MET A 395 -11.58 -10.42 0.89
CA MET A 395 -12.79 -11.07 0.38
C MET A 395 -13.29 -10.43 -0.91
N THR A 396 -13.21 -9.10 -1.02
CA THR A 396 -13.59 -8.36 -2.23
C THR A 396 -12.72 -8.80 -3.41
N LEU A 397 -11.41 -8.94 -3.22
CA LEU A 397 -10.49 -9.39 -4.26
C LEU A 397 -10.73 -10.83 -4.68
N GLN A 398 -11.00 -11.74 -3.74
CA GLN A 398 -11.36 -13.11 -4.08
C GLN A 398 -12.70 -13.19 -4.82
N ALA A 399 -13.73 -12.46 -4.35
CA ALA A 399 -15.02 -12.40 -5.02
C ALA A 399 -14.88 -11.79 -6.43
N LEU A 400 -14.02 -10.79 -6.60
CA LEU A 400 -13.69 -10.22 -7.90
C LEU A 400 -13.05 -11.27 -8.81
N ARG A 401 -12.03 -12.01 -8.33
CA ARG A 401 -11.40 -13.12 -9.07
C ARG A 401 -12.42 -14.15 -9.52
N GLU A 402 -13.36 -14.52 -8.64
CA GLU A 402 -14.43 -15.47 -8.98
C GLU A 402 -15.42 -14.92 -10.01
N ARG A 403 -15.68 -13.60 -9.99
CA ARG A 403 -16.58 -12.93 -10.95
C ARG A 403 -15.96 -12.77 -12.34
N ILE A 404 -14.71 -12.32 -12.43
CA ILE A 404 -14.07 -11.99 -13.71
C ILE A 404 -13.20 -13.12 -14.28
N GLY A 405 -12.94 -14.16 -13.47
CA GLY A 405 -12.09 -15.29 -13.80
C GLY A 405 -10.60 -15.02 -13.64
N ASP A 406 -9.84 -16.10 -13.45
CA ASP A 406 -8.39 -16.05 -13.18
C ASP A 406 -7.61 -15.27 -14.24
N THR A 407 -7.87 -15.51 -15.54
CA THR A 407 -7.14 -14.86 -16.63
C THR A 407 -7.28 -13.33 -16.59
N ALA A 408 -8.49 -12.81 -16.36
CA ALA A 408 -8.71 -11.36 -16.25
C ALA A 408 -8.13 -10.82 -14.95
N PHE A 409 -8.29 -11.55 -13.84
CA PHE A 409 -7.82 -11.13 -12.52
C PHE A 409 -6.29 -11.06 -12.43
N PHE A 410 -5.57 -12.08 -12.88
CA PHE A 410 -4.10 -12.06 -12.89
C PHE A 410 -3.50 -11.18 -14.00
N ARG A 411 -4.33 -10.69 -14.95
CA ARG A 411 -3.96 -9.55 -15.80
C ARG A 411 -4.18 -8.22 -15.09
N LEU A 412 -5.24 -8.09 -14.30
CA LEU A 412 -5.58 -6.87 -13.56
C LEU A 412 -4.51 -6.47 -12.55
N LEU A 413 -4.03 -7.39 -11.71
CA LEU A 413 -3.07 -7.08 -10.65
C LEU A 413 -1.78 -6.38 -11.13
N PRO A 414 -1.02 -6.94 -12.10
CA PRO A 414 0.18 -6.26 -12.60
C PRO A 414 -0.14 -5.01 -13.41
N THR A 415 -1.28 -4.97 -14.12
CA THR A 415 -1.70 -3.77 -14.88
C THR A 415 -2.00 -2.60 -13.93
N TRP A 416 -2.67 -2.86 -12.80
CA TRP A 416 -2.92 -1.88 -11.76
C TRP A 416 -1.62 -1.34 -11.17
N ALA A 417 -0.70 -2.24 -10.79
CA ALA A 417 0.58 -1.87 -10.21
C ALA A 417 1.47 -1.07 -11.18
N GLU A 418 1.42 -1.38 -12.48
CA GLU A 418 2.16 -0.65 -13.52
C GLU A 418 1.55 0.73 -13.80
N LEU A 419 0.23 0.80 -13.98
CA LEU A 419 -0.48 2.03 -14.34
C LEU A 419 -0.33 3.12 -13.28
N HIS A 420 -0.35 2.75 -12.01
CA HIS A 420 -0.30 3.68 -10.88
C HIS A 420 1.06 3.72 -10.17
N ARG A 421 2.10 3.13 -10.79
CA ARG A 421 3.44 3.02 -10.21
C ARG A 421 4.00 4.40 -9.80
N TYR A 422 4.44 4.50 -8.54
CA TYR A 422 4.94 5.71 -7.89
C TYR A 422 3.94 6.87 -7.85
N GLY A 423 2.65 6.55 -7.75
CA GLY A 423 1.57 7.51 -7.73
C GLY A 423 0.52 7.19 -6.67
N ASN A 424 -0.61 7.88 -6.80
CA ASN A 424 -1.77 7.69 -5.94
C ASN A 424 -2.98 7.26 -6.76
N ALA A 425 -3.79 6.38 -6.20
CA ALA A 425 -5.04 5.93 -6.80
C ALA A 425 -6.15 5.80 -5.75
N ASP A 426 -7.41 5.77 -6.19
CA ASP A 426 -8.57 5.55 -5.33
C ASP A 426 -9.40 4.32 -5.76
N THR A 427 -10.45 4.00 -4.99
CA THR A 427 -11.30 2.84 -5.26
C THR A 427 -11.96 2.92 -6.64
N ALA A 428 -12.32 4.11 -7.11
CA ALA A 428 -12.98 4.26 -8.41
C ALA A 428 -12.03 3.93 -9.57
N ASP A 429 -10.76 4.35 -9.46
CA ASP A 429 -9.72 4.00 -10.44
C ASP A 429 -9.58 2.46 -10.55
N PHE A 430 -9.60 1.73 -9.43
CA PHE A 430 -9.46 0.26 -9.42
C PHE A 430 -10.67 -0.43 -10.05
N ILE A 431 -11.88 0.01 -9.70
CA ILE A 431 -13.12 -0.53 -10.27
C ILE A 431 -13.12 -0.31 -11.78
N GLN A 432 -12.81 0.90 -12.24
CA GLN A 432 -12.76 1.23 -13.66
C GLN A 432 -11.80 0.30 -14.41
N LEU A 433 -10.58 0.10 -13.91
CA LEU A 433 -9.61 -0.79 -14.56
C LEU A 433 -10.11 -2.24 -14.59
N ALA A 434 -10.75 -2.72 -13.51
CA ALA A 434 -11.31 -4.06 -13.46
C ALA A 434 -12.44 -4.26 -14.48
N GLU A 435 -13.30 -3.26 -14.67
CA GLU A 435 -14.36 -3.27 -15.69
C GLU A 435 -13.79 -3.23 -17.10
N GLU A 436 -12.80 -2.38 -17.36
CA GLU A 436 -12.11 -2.29 -18.66
C GLU A 436 -11.44 -3.61 -19.04
N ILE A 437 -10.79 -4.28 -18.09
CA ILE A 437 -10.10 -5.56 -18.31
C ILE A 437 -11.07 -6.72 -18.46
N SER A 438 -12.16 -6.74 -17.70
CA SER A 438 -13.12 -7.85 -17.70
C SER A 438 -14.22 -7.72 -18.75
N GLY A 439 -14.52 -6.50 -19.20
CA GLY A 439 -15.69 -6.19 -20.02
C GLY A 439 -17.03 -6.38 -19.30
N GLN A 440 -17.02 -6.47 -17.96
CA GLN A 440 -18.22 -6.68 -17.15
C GLN A 440 -18.51 -5.45 -16.27
N PRO A 441 -19.79 -5.11 -16.03
CA PRO A 441 -20.13 -4.17 -14.96
C PRO A 441 -19.90 -4.82 -13.59
N LEU A 442 -19.26 -4.09 -12.67
CA LEU A 442 -18.83 -4.61 -11.36
C LEU A 442 -19.38 -3.80 -10.18
N ASP A 443 -20.19 -2.77 -10.44
CA ASP A 443 -20.83 -1.94 -9.41
C ASP A 443 -21.53 -2.74 -8.31
N ASP A 444 -22.21 -3.83 -8.66
CA ASP A 444 -22.96 -4.68 -7.72
C ASP A 444 -22.03 -5.39 -6.74
N LEU A 445 -20.91 -5.91 -7.24
CA LEU A 445 -19.89 -6.61 -6.47
C LEU A 445 -19.24 -5.66 -5.47
N PHE A 446 -18.69 -4.54 -5.94
CA PHE A 446 -17.98 -3.60 -5.07
C PHE A 446 -18.91 -2.94 -4.07
N ARG A 447 -20.15 -2.60 -4.45
CA ARG A 447 -21.15 -2.10 -3.51
C ARG A 447 -21.46 -3.11 -2.42
N THR A 448 -21.60 -4.39 -2.76
CA THR A 448 -21.91 -5.47 -1.81
C THR A 448 -20.78 -5.65 -0.81
N TRP A 449 -19.54 -5.73 -1.29
CA TRP A 449 -18.40 -6.08 -0.44
C TRP A 449 -17.80 -4.88 0.31
N LEU A 450 -17.76 -3.69 -0.31
CA LEU A 450 -17.10 -2.52 0.25
C LEU A 450 -18.05 -1.51 0.89
N SER A 451 -19.21 -1.23 0.27
CA SER A 451 -20.09 -0.13 0.68
C SER A 451 -21.31 -0.56 1.50
N THR A 452 -21.63 -1.86 1.52
CA THR A 452 -22.84 -2.37 2.19
C THR A 452 -22.49 -2.97 3.56
N ARG A 453 -23.21 -2.53 4.59
CA ARG A 453 -23.18 -3.15 5.92
C ARG A 453 -23.99 -4.45 5.93
N GLY A 454 -23.54 -5.40 6.73
CA GLY A 454 -24.12 -6.74 6.84
C GLY A 454 -23.28 -7.78 6.10
N LYS A 455 -23.44 -9.04 6.52
CA LYS A 455 -22.77 -10.18 5.91
C LYS A 455 -23.34 -10.42 4.50
N PRO A 456 -22.54 -10.38 3.42
CA PRO A 456 -23.04 -10.60 2.06
C PRO A 456 -23.68 -11.98 1.91
N ASN A 457 -24.84 -12.08 1.24
CA ASN A 457 -25.41 -13.39 0.94
C ASN A 457 -24.70 -14.01 -0.26
N LEU A 458 -23.90 -15.04 -0.02
CA LEU A 458 -23.31 -15.83 -1.09
C LEU A 458 -24.43 -16.63 -1.79
N GLY A 459 -24.72 -16.31 -3.04
CA GLY A 459 -25.83 -16.93 -3.77
C GLY A 459 -25.61 -18.44 -3.98
N PRO A 460 -26.66 -19.20 -4.39
CA PRO A 460 -26.52 -20.63 -4.68
C PRO A 460 -25.57 -20.97 -5.86
N GLY A 461 -25.07 -19.97 -6.59
CA GLY A 461 -24.05 -20.13 -7.63
C GLY A 461 -22.60 -19.97 -7.14
N GLU A 462 -22.39 -19.44 -5.93
CA GLU A 462 -21.08 -19.30 -5.28
C GLU A 462 -20.79 -20.47 -4.30
N SER A 463 -21.75 -21.38 -4.14
CA SER A 463 -21.55 -22.67 -3.48
C SER A 463 -21.07 -23.69 -4.51
N HIS A 464 -19.81 -24.11 -4.40
CA HIS A 464 -19.13 -25.36 -4.82
C HIS A 464 -19.56 -26.10 -6.12
N GLU A 465 -20.84 -26.25 -6.45
CA GLU A 465 -21.34 -26.98 -7.62
C GLU A 465 -20.92 -26.38 -8.95
N ALA A 466 -20.87 -25.04 -9.11
CA ALA A 466 -20.49 -24.42 -10.38
C ALA A 466 -18.99 -24.59 -10.69
N VAL A 467 -18.13 -24.42 -9.67
CA VAL A 467 -16.67 -24.56 -9.78
C VAL A 467 -16.27 -26.03 -9.95
N VAL A 468 -16.90 -26.96 -9.21
CA VAL A 468 -16.67 -28.41 -9.36
C VAL A 468 -17.17 -28.92 -10.71
N ARG A 469 -18.23 -28.35 -11.28
CA ARG A 469 -18.70 -28.73 -12.64
C ARG A 469 -17.64 -28.43 -13.69
N ASN A 470 -17.02 -27.25 -13.65
CA ASN A 470 -15.96 -26.89 -14.59
C ASN A 470 -14.72 -27.78 -14.42
N ARG A 471 -14.35 -28.15 -13.18
CA ARG A 471 -13.22 -29.04 -12.91
C ARG A 471 -13.48 -30.49 -13.38
N ARG A 472 -14.67 -31.04 -13.12
CA ARG A 472 -15.05 -32.40 -13.58
C ARG A 472 -15.17 -32.50 -15.10
N VAL A 473 -15.59 -31.43 -15.78
CA VAL A 473 -15.65 -31.40 -17.25
C VAL A 473 -14.24 -31.45 -17.87
N CYS A 474 -13.24 -30.86 -17.20
CA CYS A 474 -11.83 -30.98 -17.63
C CYS A 474 -11.24 -32.36 -17.34
N GLU A 475 -11.47 -32.94 -16.15
CA GLU A 475 -10.98 -34.27 -15.78
C GLU A 475 -11.63 -35.39 -16.63
N ALA A 476 -12.93 -35.30 -16.93
CA ALA A 476 -13.63 -36.26 -17.78
C ALA A 476 -13.19 -36.19 -19.26
N ARG A 477 -12.77 -35.02 -19.77
CA ARG A 477 -12.23 -34.87 -21.12
C ARG A 477 -10.79 -35.37 -21.26
N LEU A 478 -10.00 -35.35 -20.19
CA LEU A 478 -8.64 -35.88 -20.17
C LEU A 478 -8.58 -37.39 -19.89
N GLY A 479 -9.59 -37.96 -19.23
CA GLY A 479 -9.70 -39.40 -18.97
C GLY A 479 -10.38 -40.21 -20.08
N GLY A 480 -10.88 -39.56 -21.13
CA GLY A 480 -11.71 -40.16 -22.18
C GLY A 480 -10.97 -40.57 -23.44
N GLU A 481 -9.75 -41.12 -23.36
CA GLU A 481 -9.10 -41.75 -24.52
C GLU A 481 -7.96 -42.70 -24.10
N MET A 482 -8.27 -43.74 -23.33
CA MET A 482 -7.48 -44.99 -23.33
C MET A 482 -8.42 -46.18 -23.12
N ALA A 483 -8.95 -46.70 -24.22
CA ALA A 483 -9.54 -48.03 -24.24
C ALA A 483 -8.40 -49.07 -24.32
N GLU A 484 -8.45 -50.04 -23.42
CA GLU A 484 -7.50 -51.12 -23.23
C GLU A 484 -7.36 -52.01 -24.47
N GLY A 485 -6.12 -52.35 -24.83
CA GLY A 485 -5.76 -53.49 -25.67
C GLY A 485 -4.75 -54.37 -24.91
N PRO A 486 -4.84 -55.70 -24.95
CA PRO A 486 -4.11 -56.54 -24.01
C PRO A 486 -2.67 -56.80 -24.47
N GLY A 487 -1.73 -56.69 -23.53
CA GLY A 487 -0.47 -57.43 -23.56
C GLY A 487 0.79 -56.62 -23.82
N ARG A 488 1.50 -56.26 -22.73
CA ARG A 488 2.89 -56.66 -22.44
C ARG A 488 3.46 -55.82 -21.29
N SER A 489 4.02 -56.51 -20.31
CA SER A 489 4.73 -55.98 -19.14
C SER A 489 6.11 -55.45 -19.49
N LEU A 490 6.45 -54.21 -19.09
CA LEU A 490 7.81 -53.70 -18.89
C LEU A 490 7.83 -52.62 -17.77
N PRO A 491 8.98 -52.35 -17.11
CA PRO A 491 9.04 -52.06 -15.67
C PRO A 491 8.97 -50.58 -15.29
N ARG A 492 8.58 -50.35 -14.02
CA ARG A 492 8.59 -49.06 -13.32
C ARG A 492 10.00 -48.50 -13.14
N SER A 493 10.26 -47.31 -13.66
CA SER A 493 11.20 -46.33 -13.07
C SER A 493 10.96 -44.93 -13.65
N ALA A 494 11.29 -43.92 -12.82
CA ALA A 494 11.20 -42.47 -13.02
C ALA A 494 9.80 -41.83 -12.90
N ALA A 495 9.44 -41.47 -11.65
CA ALA A 495 8.51 -40.39 -11.39
C ALA A 495 9.26 -39.06 -11.61
N MET A 496 8.94 -38.35 -12.69
CA MET A 496 9.25 -36.93 -12.84
C MET A 496 8.02 -36.11 -12.39
N PRO A 497 8.18 -35.07 -11.56
CA PRO A 497 7.06 -34.18 -11.24
C PRO A 497 6.73 -33.32 -12.47
N LEU A 498 5.55 -33.53 -13.04
CA LEU A 498 5.02 -32.69 -14.10
C LEU A 498 4.49 -31.40 -13.44
N TYR A 499 5.24 -30.30 -13.60
CA TYR A 499 4.77 -28.96 -13.28
C TYR A 499 3.76 -28.52 -14.35
N VAL A 500 2.50 -28.29 -13.96
CA VAL A 500 1.50 -27.64 -14.82
C VAL A 500 1.41 -26.18 -14.39
N ALA A 501 1.86 -25.28 -15.25
CA ALA A 501 1.65 -23.84 -15.08
C ALA A 501 0.15 -23.51 -15.30
N PRO A 502 -0.50 -22.71 -14.45
CA PRO A 502 -1.87 -22.29 -14.68
C PRO A 502 -1.87 -21.17 -15.73
N GLY A 503 -2.24 -21.51 -16.95
CA GLY A 503 -2.27 -20.56 -18.06
C GLY A 503 -2.54 -21.24 -19.39
N ALA A 504 -3.78 -21.70 -19.60
CA ALA A 504 -4.29 -21.99 -20.93
C ALA A 504 -5.83 -22.00 -20.90
N ASP A 505 -6.43 -20.85 -21.19
CA ASP A 505 -7.79 -20.79 -21.74
C ASP A 505 -7.76 -21.37 -23.17
N SER A 506 -7.68 -22.70 -23.26
CA SER A 506 -8.17 -23.54 -24.35
C SER A 506 -7.53 -24.93 -24.21
N CYS A 507 -8.37 -25.98 -24.17
CA CYS A 507 -7.89 -27.33 -24.38
C CYS A 507 -7.39 -27.48 -25.83
N ARG A 508 -6.11 -27.19 -26.08
CA ARG A 508 -5.37 -27.70 -27.23
C ARG A 508 -4.01 -28.19 -26.75
N ALA A 509 -3.75 -29.48 -26.96
CA ALA A 509 -2.41 -30.03 -26.86
C ALA A 509 -1.56 -29.50 -28.02
N THR A 510 -0.47 -28.78 -27.75
CA THR A 510 0.57 -28.50 -28.73
C THR A 510 1.68 -29.53 -28.59
N ALA A 511 1.77 -30.44 -29.56
CA ALA A 511 2.98 -31.20 -29.86
C ALA A 511 3.69 -30.50 -31.03
N SER A 512 4.93 -30.07 -30.81
CA SER A 512 5.75 -29.44 -31.86
C SER A 512 6.38 -30.51 -32.75
N ALA A 513 6.05 -30.50 -34.05
CA ALA A 513 6.91 -31.01 -35.11
C ALA A 513 6.63 -30.28 -36.43
N LEU A 514 7.71 -29.85 -37.09
CA LEU A 514 7.76 -29.22 -38.41
C LEU A 514 7.08 -30.09 -39.48
N ASN A 515 6.17 -29.53 -40.29
CA ASN A 515 6.40 -29.17 -41.70
C ASN A 515 5.06 -28.89 -42.42
N SER A 516 5.07 -27.84 -43.25
CA SER A 516 4.26 -27.54 -44.44
C SER A 516 2.80 -28.02 -44.60
N SER A 517 2.01 -27.06 -45.10
CA SER A 517 0.88 -27.14 -46.04
C SER A 517 -0.54 -26.89 -45.49
N GLU A 518 -1.16 -25.96 -46.21
CA GLU A 518 -2.51 -25.40 -46.18
C GLU A 518 -3.61 -26.43 -45.91
N TRP A 519 -4.65 -26.06 -45.15
CA TRP A 519 -6.06 -26.32 -45.50
C TRP A 519 -6.97 -25.36 -44.72
N SER A 520 -7.95 -24.82 -45.43
CA SER A 520 -9.03 -23.96 -44.95
C SER A 520 -10.37 -24.65 -45.12
N PHE A 521 -11.24 -24.61 -44.11
CA PHE A 521 -12.71 -24.76 -44.17
C PHE A 521 -13.26 -24.09 -42.89
N GLY A 522 -14.35 -23.33 -42.84
CA GLY A 522 -15.58 -23.37 -43.63
C GLY A 522 -16.74 -23.65 -42.65
N ALA A 523 -17.57 -22.63 -42.40
CA ALA A 523 -18.64 -22.60 -41.40
C ALA A 523 -19.72 -23.69 -41.58
N THR A 524 -20.48 -23.99 -40.52
CA THR A 524 -21.96 -24.05 -40.55
C THR A 524 -22.60 -24.21 -39.16
N SER A 525 -23.82 -23.69 -39.12
CA SER A 525 -24.81 -23.45 -38.06
C SER A 525 -25.56 -24.67 -37.50
N GLY A 526 -26.23 -24.48 -36.34
CA GLY A 526 -27.62 -24.96 -36.19
C GLY A 526 -28.11 -25.41 -34.79
N LEU A 527 -29.16 -24.72 -34.31
CA LEU A 527 -30.35 -25.23 -33.57
C LEU A 527 -30.15 -25.79 -32.14
N SER A 528 -31.08 -25.72 -31.17
CA SER A 528 -32.38 -25.06 -30.97
C SER A 528 -32.85 -25.27 -29.51
N ARG A 529 -33.54 -24.27 -28.94
CA ARG A 529 -34.70 -24.30 -28.01
C ARG A 529 -34.83 -25.39 -26.93
N PHE A 530 -35.08 -24.97 -25.68
CA PHE A 530 -36.28 -25.34 -24.89
C PHE A 530 -36.65 -24.22 -23.89
N SER A 531 -37.96 -24.03 -23.69
CA SER A 531 -38.63 -23.03 -22.85
C SER A 531 -39.42 -23.69 -21.73
N TRP A 532 -39.61 -23.02 -20.57
CA TRP A 532 -40.82 -22.95 -19.71
C TRP A 532 -40.66 -21.66 -18.84
N ILE A 533 -41.50 -20.60 -18.86
CA ILE A 533 -42.89 -20.38 -18.35
C ILE A 533 -43.05 -20.82 -16.88
N LYS A 534 -43.66 -20.10 -15.91
CA LYS A 534 -44.22 -18.74 -15.69
C LYS A 534 -44.89 -18.77 -14.28
N GLN A 535 -44.92 -17.65 -13.55
CA GLN A 535 -45.98 -17.24 -12.57
C GLN A 535 -46.08 -18.07 -11.24
N ILE A 536 -46.35 -17.55 -10.03
CA ILE A 536 -47.44 -16.69 -9.50
C ILE A 536 -47.11 -16.14 -8.08
N GLN A 537 -47.48 -14.87 -7.88
CA GLN A 537 -47.99 -14.08 -6.73
C GLN A 537 -47.79 -14.43 -5.23
N TYR A 538 -47.53 -13.32 -4.50
CA TYR A 538 -47.97 -12.87 -3.18
C TYR A 538 -49.12 -13.62 -2.47
N GLN A 539 -48.93 -13.91 -1.17
CA GLN A 539 -49.97 -13.71 -0.14
C GLN A 539 -49.38 -13.25 1.21
N ARG A 540 -50.00 -12.20 1.78
CA ARG A 540 -49.98 -11.83 3.20
C ARG A 540 -50.90 -12.77 3.98
N VAL A 541 -50.54 -13.09 5.22
CA VAL A 541 -51.51 -13.44 6.27
C VAL A 541 -51.14 -12.70 7.56
N HIS A 542 -52.14 -12.06 8.18
CA HIS A 542 -52.07 -11.33 9.45
C HIS A 542 -52.63 -12.17 10.61
N HIS A 543 -51.99 -12.00 11.77
CA HIS A 543 -52.48 -12.02 13.17
C HIS A 543 -53.14 -13.26 13.81
N SER A 544 -52.59 -13.62 14.99
CA SER A 544 -53.32 -13.66 16.27
C SER A 544 -52.34 -13.58 17.45
N GLY A 545 -52.56 -12.66 18.39
CA GLY A 545 -51.74 -12.50 19.59
C GLY A 545 -52.25 -13.25 20.82
N ARG A 546 -51.46 -13.23 21.90
CA ARG A 546 -51.88 -13.12 23.32
C ARG A 546 -50.65 -12.90 24.20
N ASP A 547 -50.80 -11.96 25.14
CA ASP A 547 -49.94 -11.54 26.25
C ASP A 547 -50.62 -11.97 27.59
N PRO A 548 -50.18 -11.66 28.83
CA PRO A 548 -48.86 -11.57 29.49
C PRO A 548 -48.74 -12.52 30.73
N ARG A 549 -47.53 -12.64 31.32
CA ARG A 549 -47.26 -12.46 32.77
C ARG A 549 -45.80 -12.78 33.18
N ASP A 550 -45.06 -11.72 33.49
CA ASP A 550 -44.47 -11.39 34.81
C ASP A 550 -43.67 -12.48 35.59
N VAL A 551 -42.32 -12.38 35.64
CA VAL A 551 -41.49 -12.61 36.86
C VAL A 551 -40.14 -11.84 36.78
N ARG A 552 -39.82 -11.19 37.90
CA ARG A 552 -38.69 -10.35 38.35
C ARG A 552 -37.26 -10.92 38.20
N ASN A 553 -36.31 -10.04 37.82
CA ASN A 553 -34.98 -9.69 38.39
C ASN A 553 -34.37 -10.51 39.57
N PRO A 554 -33.07 -10.33 39.95
CA PRO A 554 -31.78 -10.33 39.22
C PRO A 554 -30.65 -11.10 39.98
N VAL A 555 -29.56 -11.59 39.33
CA VAL A 555 -28.28 -11.92 40.03
C VAL A 555 -27.07 -11.75 39.09
N THR A 556 -26.13 -10.90 39.50
CA THR A 556 -24.73 -10.74 39.03
C THR A 556 -23.75 -11.56 39.93
N PRO A 557 -22.42 -11.53 39.74
CA PRO A 557 -21.62 -12.22 38.72
C PRO A 557 -20.52 -13.13 39.35
N GLN A 558 -19.85 -13.94 38.52
CA GLN A 558 -18.43 -14.31 38.67
C GLN A 558 -17.79 -14.38 37.29
#